data_AF-A0A2S2PWB1-F1
#
_entry.id   AF-A0A2S2PWB1-F1
#
_cell.length_a   1.000
_cell.length_b   1.000
_cell.length_c   1.000
_cell.angle_alpha   90.00
_cell.angle_beta   90.00
_cell.angle_gamma   90.00
#
_symmetry.space_group_name_H-M   'P 1'
#
loop_
_entity.id
_entity.type
_entity.pdbx_description
1 polymer ?
#
loop_
_entity_poly.entity_id
_entity_poly.type
_entity_poly.pdbx_seq_one_letter_code
_entity_poly.pdbx_strand_id
1 'polypeptide(L)'
;TLANPLKHIFNLSLSNAIVPDLFKLSIITPVFKKGETNLINNYRPISMISNIAKILEKIIKDRLVKFLETNNIIHKSQYGFQKGKGTDQAIAEVTQFIYKTLDESKKCATVYLDLAKAFDTVDHNILLLKLNKLGLRNEALQLFSSYLSNRKQCVKINESI
;
A
#
# COMPACT_ATOMS: atom_id res chain seq x y z
N THR A 1 -6.35 -31.65 -1.78
CA THR A 1 -5.77 -30.38 -2.29
C THR A 1 -5.66 -29.36 -1.17
N LEU A 2 -4.64 -28.49 -1.20
CA LEU A 2 -4.39 -27.48 -0.15
C LEU A 2 -5.44 -26.34 -0.09
N ALA A 3 -6.31 -26.24 -1.10
CA ALA A 3 -7.29 -25.16 -1.21
C ALA A 3 -8.32 -25.15 -0.06
N ASN A 4 -8.85 -26.31 0.35
CA ASN A 4 -9.88 -26.39 1.40
C ASN A 4 -9.35 -25.97 2.79
N PRO A 5 -8.20 -26.48 3.26
CA PRO A 5 -7.58 -25.99 4.49
C PRO A 5 -7.25 -24.49 4.46
N LEU A 6 -6.69 -24.00 3.35
CA LEU A 6 -6.35 -22.58 3.22
C LEU A 6 -7.59 -21.68 3.24
N LYS A 7 -8.65 -22.07 2.54
CA LYS A 7 -9.94 -21.38 2.58
C LYS A 7 -10.46 -21.30 4.02
N HIS A 8 -10.40 -22.41 4.75
CA HIS A 8 -10.82 -22.45 6.16
C HIS A 8 -10.00 -21.49 7.02
N ILE A 9 -8.66 -21.52 6.91
CA ILE A 9 -7.75 -20.61 7.63
C ILE A 9 -8.04 -19.14 7.28
N PHE A 10 -8.22 -18.80 6.01
CA PHE A 10 -8.52 -17.44 5.59
C PHE A 10 -9.86 -16.95 6.11
N ASN A 11 -10.89 -17.81 6.08
CA ASN A 11 -12.20 -17.46 6.64
C ASN A 11 -12.11 -17.20 8.15
N LEU A 12 -11.39 -18.05 8.90
CA LEU A 12 -11.15 -17.84 10.33
C LEU A 12 -10.40 -16.53 10.61
N SER A 13 -9.37 -16.23 9.82
CA SER A 13 -8.61 -14.98 9.94
C SER A 13 -9.51 -13.75 9.74
N LEU A 14 -10.38 -13.79 8.73
CA LEU A 14 -11.29 -12.70 8.39
C LEU A 14 -12.43 -12.56 9.40
N SER A 15 -13.00 -13.67 9.89
CA SER A 15 -14.11 -13.64 10.86
C SER A 15 -13.65 -13.21 12.25
N ASN A 16 -12.44 -13.63 12.64
CA ASN A 16 -11.90 -13.34 13.97
C ASN A 16 -11.03 -12.07 13.98
N ALA A 17 -10.91 -11.38 12.83
CA ALA A 17 -10.09 -10.17 12.68
C ALA A 17 -8.60 -10.34 13.08
N ILE A 18 -8.05 -11.54 12.91
CA ILE A 18 -6.68 -11.87 13.31
C ILE A 18 -5.88 -12.37 12.11
N VAL A 19 -4.76 -11.72 11.81
CA VAL A 19 -3.79 -12.22 10.83
C VAL A 19 -2.79 -13.15 11.53
N PRO A 20 -2.65 -14.41 11.09
CA PRO A 20 -1.70 -15.35 11.69
C PRO A 20 -0.26 -14.79 11.73
N ASP A 21 0.46 -15.04 12.82
CA ASP A 21 1.83 -14.52 12.99
C ASP A 21 2.79 -15.01 11.90
N LEU A 22 2.63 -16.25 11.43
CA LEU A 22 3.39 -16.79 10.31
C LEU A 22 3.19 -16.00 9.00
N PHE A 23 2.04 -15.33 8.84
CA PHE A 23 1.76 -14.52 7.65
C PHE A 23 2.31 -13.09 7.77
N LYS A 24 2.74 -12.69 8.97
CA LYS A 24 3.38 -11.39 9.26
C LYS A 24 4.91 -11.46 9.28
N LEU A 25 5.48 -12.60 8.90
CA LEU A 25 6.92 -12.78 8.70
C LEU A 25 7.32 -12.31 7.31
N SER A 26 8.37 -11.49 7.23
CA SER A 26 8.93 -11.05 5.95
C SER A 26 10.45 -11.19 5.88
N ILE A 27 10.94 -11.61 4.73
CA ILE A 27 12.37 -11.57 4.39
C ILE A 27 12.62 -10.26 3.65
N ILE A 28 13.57 -9.46 4.12
CA ILE A 28 13.97 -8.19 3.54
C ILE A 28 15.20 -8.41 2.65
N THR A 29 15.07 -8.07 1.38
CA THR A 29 16.21 -8.00 0.45
C THR A 29 16.54 -6.53 0.21
N PRO A 30 17.70 -6.03 0.66
CA PRO A 30 18.12 -4.66 0.37
C PRO A 30 18.53 -4.54 -1.10
N VAL A 31 17.86 -3.69 -1.86
CA VAL A 31 18.18 -3.40 -3.26
C VAL A 31 18.83 -2.04 -3.37
N PHE A 32 20.04 -1.99 -3.91
CA PHE A 32 20.77 -0.75 -4.11
C PHE A 32 20.01 0.18 -5.08
N LYS A 33 19.84 1.44 -4.68
CA LYS A 33 19.08 2.46 -5.43
C LYS A 33 19.99 3.42 -6.19
N LYS A 34 20.90 4.12 -5.50
CA LYS A 34 21.83 5.12 -6.07
C LYS A 34 22.83 5.61 -5.01
N GLY A 35 23.95 6.20 -5.42
CA GLY A 35 24.91 6.86 -4.53
C GLY A 35 26.03 5.93 -4.05
N GLU A 36 26.51 6.11 -2.83
CA GLU A 36 27.54 5.26 -2.22
C GLU A 36 26.96 3.96 -1.66
N THR A 37 27.61 2.83 -1.92
CA THR A 37 27.18 1.49 -1.45
C THR A 37 27.34 1.29 0.06
N ASN A 38 28.08 2.16 0.73
CA ASN A 38 28.35 2.02 2.17
C ASN A 38 27.29 2.72 3.03
N LEU A 39 26.35 3.45 2.41
CA LEU A 39 25.29 4.18 3.10
C LEU A 39 23.96 3.41 3.02
N ILE A 40 23.41 3.03 4.17
CA ILE A 40 22.16 2.25 4.24
C ILE A 40 20.96 2.95 3.59
N ASN A 41 20.93 4.29 3.62
CA ASN A 41 19.88 5.11 3.01
C ASN A 41 19.83 5.00 1.48
N ASN A 42 20.89 4.47 0.87
CA ASN A 42 20.98 4.25 -0.58
C ASN A 42 20.41 2.89 -1.01
N TYR A 43 19.86 2.11 -0.07
CA TYR A 43 19.17 0.85 -0.34
C TYR A 43 17.66 1.00 -0.11
N ARG A 44 16.89 0.29 -0.93
CA ARG A 44 15.45 0.09 -0.71
C ARG A 44 15.22 -1.29 -0.13
N PRO A 45 14.57 -1.43 1.03
CA PRO A 45 14.18 -2.73 1.54
C PRO A 45 13.01 -3.28 0.70
N ILE A 46 13.19 -4.43 0.05
CA ILE A 46 12.08 -5.18 -0.56
C ILE A 46 11.64 -6.25 0.43
N SER A 47 10.40 -6.15 0.91
CA SER A 47 9.81 -7.09 1.84
C SER A 47 9.10 -8.23 1.11
N MET A 48 9.53 -9.47 1.37
CA MET A 48 8.99 -10.68 0.79
C MET A 48 8.31 -11.51 1.88
N ILE A 49 6.98 -11.58 1.81
CA ILE A 49 6.16 -12.48 2.63
C ILE A 49 5.88 -13.81 1.88
N SER A 50 5.40 -14.82 2.60
CA SER A 50 5.04 -16.11 2.00
C SER A 50 3.94 -15.98 0.95
N ASN A 51 3.94 -16.86 -0.06
CA ASN A 51 2.90 -16.86 -1.10
C ASN A 51 1.50 -17.09 -0.52
N ILE A 52 1.39 -17.84 0.58
CA ILE A 52 0.12 -18.04 1.29
C ILE A 52 -0.37 -16.72 1.89
N ALA A 53 0.51 -15.95 2.53
CA ALA A 53 0.17 -14.63 3.08
C ALA A 53 -0.26 -13.66 1.96
N LYS A 54 0.42 -13.67 0.80
CA LYS A 54 0.04 -12.84 -0.36
C LYS A 54 -1.38 -13.13 -0.85
N ILE A 55 -1.84 -14.38 -0.77
CA ILE A 55 -3.20 -14.74 -1.16
C ILE A 55 -4.21 -14.11 -0.19
N LEU A 56 -3.97 -14.18 1.11
CA LEU A 56 -4.82 -13.52 2.11
C LEU A 56 -4.83 -11.99 1.91
N GLU A 57 -3.65 -11.37 1.72
CA GLU A 57 -3.55 -9.93 1.43
C GLU A 57 -4.31 -9.54 0.17
N LYS A 58 -4.25 -10.37 -0.88
CA LYS A 58 -5.02 -10.13 -2.10
C LYS A 58 -6.53 -10.13 -1.83
N ILE A 59 -7.03 -11.09 -1.05
CA ILE A 59 -8.45 -11.15 -0.66
C ILE A 59 -8.85 -9.89 0.11
N ILE A 60 -8.04 -9.47 1.08
CA ILE A 60 -8.28 -8.27 1.90
C ILE A 60 -8.27 -7.02 1.01
N LYS A 61 -7.26 -6.88 0.14
CA LYS A 61 -7.12 -5.78 -0.81
C LYS A 61 -8.32 -5.68 -1.75
N ASP A 62 -8.74 -6.80 -2.34
CA ASP A 62 -9.86 -6.79 -3.29
C ASP A 62 -11.17 -6.36 -2.60
N ARG A 63 -11.39 -6.77 -1.34
CA ARG A 63 -12.53 -6.28 -0.52
C ARG A 63 -12.42 -4.79 -0.20
N LEU A 64 -11.23 -4.34 0.19
CA LEU A 64 -10.97 -2.93 0.52
C LEU A 64 -11.18 -2.03 -0.70
N VAL A 65 -10.59 -2.38 -1.84
CA VAL A 65 -10.72 -1.60 -3.09
C VAL A 65 -12.19 -1.51 -3.49
N LYS A 66 -12.93 -2.63 -3.46
CA LYS A 66 -14.37 -2.62 -3.74
C LYS A 66 -15.13 -1.66 -2.81
N PHE A 67 -14.82 -1.65 -1.51
CA PHE A 67 -15.41 -0.71 -0.55
C PHE A 67 -15.08 0.75 -0.90
N LEU A 68 -13.82 1.05 -1.19
CA LEU A 68 -13.37 2.40 -1.55
C LEU A 68 -14.03 2.93 -2.82
N GLU A 69 -14.15 2.08 -3.84
CA GLU A 69 -14.82 2.40 -5.11
C GLU A 69 -16.32 2.60 -4.92
N THR A 70 -17.00 1.66 -4.25
CA THR A 70 -18.47 1.72 -4.03
C THR A 70 -18.89 2.98 -3.26
N ASN A 71 -18.03 3.47 -2.36
CA ASN A 71 -18.30 4.65 -1.54
C ASN A 71 -17.65 5.93 -2.10
N ASN A 72 -17.06 5.90 -3.30
CA ASN A 72 -16.38 7.05 -3.92
C ASN A 72 -15.36 7.74 -3.00
N ILE A 73 -14.62 6.96 -2.22
CA ILE A 73 -13.70 7.48 -1.19
C ILE A 73 -12.44 8.08 -1.81
N ILE A 74 -11.96 7.50 -2.92
CA ILE A 74 -10.74 7.96 -3.59
C ILE A 74 -11.05 9.14 -4.50
N HIS A 75 -10.28 10.22 -4.37
CA HIS A 75 -10.45 11.42 -5.17
C HIS A 75 -10.26 11.15 -6.67
N LYS A 76 -11.01 11.86 -7.53
CA LYS A 76 -10.99 11.65 -8.99
C LYS A 76 -9.62 11.92 -9.62
N SER A 77 -8.84 12.85 -9.07
CA SER A 77 -7.49 13.15 -9.52
C SER A 77 -6.41 12.24 -8.92
N GLN A 78 -6.77 11.18 -8.18
CA GLN A 78 -5.85 10.11 -7.82
C GLN A 78 -5.68 9.18 -9.03
N TYR A 79 -4.48 9.16 -9.61
CA TYR A 79 -4.12 8.28 -10.74
C TYR A 79 -3.30 7.08 -10.29
N GLY A 80 -2.37 7.28 -9.35
CA GLY A 80 -1.50 6.22 -8.84
C GLY A 80 -2.28 5.11 -8.14
N PHE A 81 -1.93 3.86 -8.47
CA PHE A 81 -2.50 2.64 -7.90
C PHE A 81 -4.02 2.48 -8.12
N GLN A 82 -4.59 3.16 -9.12
CA GLN A 82 -6.01 3.04 -9.46
C GLN A 82 -6.19 2.20 -10.74
N LYS A 83 -7.22 1.34 -10.75
CA LYS A 83 -7.53 0.51 -11.92
C LYS A 83 -8.01 1.39 -13.06
N GLY A 84 -7.46 1.19 -14.26
CA GLY A 84 -7.87 1.91 -15.47
C GLY A 84 -7.38 3.36 -15.54
N LYS A 85 -6.48 3.77 -14.63
CA LYS A 85 -5.83 5.09 -14.65
C LYS A 85 -4.33 4.93 -14.84
N GLY A 86 -3.78 5.72 -15.76
CA GLY A 86 -2.36 5.73 -16.08
C GLY A 86 -1.71 7.09 -15.84
N THR A 87 -0.38 7.12 -15.97
CA THR A 87 0.40 8.35 -15.87
C THR A 87 0.17 9.29 -17.06
N ASP A 88 -0.18 8.72 -18.21
CA ASP A 88 -0.59 9.43 -19.42
C ASP A 88 -1.81 10.32 -19.18
N GLN A 89 -2.85 9.78 -18.54
CA GLN A 89 -4.06 10.55 -18.18
C GLN A 89 -3.75 11.66 -17.18
N ALA A 90 -2.90 11.39 -16.18
CA ALA A 90 -2.48 12.39 -15.20
C ALA A 90 -1.74 13.56 -15.87
N ILE A 91 -0.81 13.27 -16.77
CA ILE A 91 -0.06 14.28 -17.52
C ILE A 91 -1.00 15.05 -18.45
N ALA A 92 -1.93 14.37 -19.13
CA ALA A 92 -2.90 15.01 -20.01
C ALA A 92 -3.79 16.00 -19.25
N GLU A 93 -4.31 15.64 -18.07
CA GLU A 93 -5.15 16.54 -17.26
C GLU A 93 -4.39 17.79 -16.83
N VAL A 94 -3.16 17.64 -16.32
CA VAL A 94 -2.32 18.78 -15.94
C VAL A 94 -1.97 19.65 -17.13
N THR A 95 -1.62 19.04 -18.26
CA THR A 95 -1.26 19.76 -19.49
C THR A 95 -2.45 20.55 -20.04
N GLN A 96 -3.64 19.95 -20.06
CA GLN A 96 -4.88 20.62 -20.46
C GLN A 96 -5.21 21.80 -19.54
N PHE A 97 -5.03 21.64 -18.22
CA PHE A 97 -5.22 22.73 -17.26
C PHE A 97 -4.27 23.90 -17.51
N ILE A 98 -2.99 23.61 -17.79
CA ILE A 98 -1.99 24.63 -18.09
C ILE A 98 -2.38 25.39 -19.37
N TYR A 99 -2.66 24.68 -20.47
CA TYR A 99 -3.03 25.33 -21.74
C TYR A 99 -4.27 26.20 -21.60
N LYS A 100 -5.33 25.68 -20.99
CA LYS A 100 -6.56 26.45 -20.75
C LYS A 100 -6.30 27.74 -19.96
N THR A 101 -5.45 27.67 -18.94
CA THR A 101 -5.11 28.83 -18.11
C THR A 101 -4.34 29.89 -18.92
N LEU A 102 -3.43 29.45 -19.78
CA LEU A 102 -2.66 30.33 -20.66
C LEU A 102 -3.54 30.98 -21.74
N ASP A 103 -4.48 30.22 -22.33
CA ASP A 103 -5.45 30.73 -23.31
C ASP A 103 -6.34 31.83 -22.72
N GLU A 104 -6.68 31.71 -21.42
CA GLU A 104 -7.39 32.74 -20.66
C GLU A 104 -6.50 33.93 -20.25
N SER A 105 -5.26 34.01 -20.76
CA SER A 105 -4.26 35.03 -20.42
C SER A 105 -3.95 35.11 -18.91
N LYS A 106 -4.15 34.02 -18.17
CA LYS A 106 -3.83 33.92 -16.74
C LYS A 106 -2.43 33.33 -16.55
N LYS A 107 -1.82 33.66 -15.42
CA LYS A 107 -0.54 33.05 -15.00
C LYS A 107 -0.80 31.69 -14.38
N CYS A 108 -0.01 30.70 -14.77
CA CYS A 108 -0.04 29.36 -14.20
C CYS A 108 1.26 29.08 -13.45
N ALA A 109 1.17 28.44 -12.29
CA ALA A 109 2.31 27.96 -11.52
C ALA A 109 2.01 26.56 -10.98
N THR A 110 3.02 25.70 -10.94
CA THR A 110 2.89 24.31 -10.48
C THR A 110 3.84 24.06 -9.33
N VAL A 111 3.35 23.39 -8.28
CA VAL A 111 4.16 22.93 -7.15
C VAL A 111 4.23 21.41 -7.18
N TYR A 112 5.45 20.88 -7.25
CA TYR A 112 5.70 19.44 -7.17
C TYR A 112 6.08 19.06 -5.73
N LEU A 113 5.40 18.05 -5.20
CA LEU A 113 5.62 17.53 -3.85
C LEU A 113 6.01 16.06 -3.93
N ASP A 114 7.06 15.67 -3.22
CA ASP A 114 7.48 14.27 -3.08
C ASP A 114 7.66 13.93 -1.60
N LEU A 115 7.24 12.74 -1.21
CA LEU A 115 7.33 12.25 0.16
C LEU A 115 8.56 11.35 0.32
N ALA A 116 9.51 11.78 1.14
CA ALA A 116 10.66 10.97 1.48
C ALA A 116 10.23 9.70 2.23
N LYS A 117 10.65 8.53 1.74
CA LYS A 117 10.36 7.22 2.37
C LYS A 117 8.87 7.04 2.68
N ALA A 118 8.00 7.33 1.71
CA ALA A 118 6.55 7.40 1.89
C ALA A 118 5.90 6.17 2.54
N PHE A 119 6.43 4.95 2.32
CA PHE A 119 5.91 3.73 2.96
C PHE A 119 6.51 3.51 4.35
N ASP A 120 7.79 3.81 4.54
CA ASP A 120 8.49 3.58 5.83
C ASP A 120 8.10 4.60 6.91
N THR A 121 7.50 5.73 6.51
CA THR A 121 7.15 6.85 7.39
C THR A 121 5.68 6.87 7.80
N VAL A 122 4.89 5.86 7.40
CA VAL A 122 3.47 5.79 7.77
C VAL A 122 3.33 5.41 9.24
N ASP A 123 2.84 6.34 10.06
CA ASP A 123 2.45 6.04 11.43
C ASP A 123 1.20 5.14 11.45
N HIS A 124 1.31 3.97 12.09
CA HIS A 124 0.25 2.97 12.12
C HIS A 124 -0.98 3.44 12.91
N ASN A 125 -0.82 4.24 13.97
CA ASN A 125 -1.94 4.74 14.75
C ASN A 125 -2.74 5.76 13.94
N ILE A 126 -2.05 6.69 13.26
CA ILE A 126 -2.68 7.67 12.37
C ILE A 126 -3.38 6.96 11.21
N LEU A 127 -2.75 5.92 10.63
CA LEU A 127 -3.37 5.12 9.57
C LEU A 127 -4.67 4.47 10.05
N LEU A 128 -4.66 3.80 11.20
CA LEU A 128 -5.86 3.15 11.77
C LEU A 128 -6.96 4.18 12.07
N LEU A 129 -6.62 5.35 12.62
CA LEU A 129 -7.57 6.43 12.85
C LEU A 129 -8.19 6.94 11.53
N LYS A 130 -7.39 7.07 10.47
CA LYS A 130 -7.89 7.44 9.14
C LYS A 130 -8.82 6.35 8.58
N LEU A 131 -8.44 5.09 8.65
CA LEU A 131 -9.29 3.97 8.20
C LEU A 131 -10.65 3.97 8.91
N ASN A 132 -10.67 4.20 10.22
CA ASN A 132 -11.92 4.34 10.98
C ASN A 132 -12.77 5.52 10.48
N LYS A 133 -12.16 6.69 10.25
CA LYS A 133 -12.85 7.86 9.70
C LYS A 133 -13.38 7.64 8.29
N LEU A 134 -12.72 6.82 7.49
CA LEU A 134 -13.16 6.42 6.14
C LEU A 134 -14.31 5.40 6.16
N GLY A 135 -14.70 4.91 7.34
CA GLY A 135 -15.85 4.02 7.51
C GLY A 135 -15.51 2.54 7.69
N LEU A 136 -14.23 2.16 7.79
CA LEU A 136 -13.86 0.81 8.20
C LEU A 136 -14.10 0.65 9.70
N ARG A 137 -14.99 -0.26 10.09
CA ARG A 137 -15.39 -0.46 11.49
C ARG A 137 -15.17 -1.89 11.95
N ASN A 138 -15.24 -2.09 13.27
CA ASN A 138 -15.28 -3.39 13.93
C ASN A 138 -14.17 -4.34 13.45
N GLU A 139 -14.55 -5.53 12.99
CA GLU A 139 -13.66 -6.62 12.58
C GLU A 139 -12.72 -6.19 11.44
N ALA A 140 -13.19 -5.37 10.51
CA ALA A 140 -12.35 -4.89 9.42
C ALA A 140 -11.20 -4.01 9.94
N LEU A 141 -11.50 -3.08 10.84
CA LEU A 141 -10.48 -2.22 11.45
C LEU A 141 -9.52 -3.01 12.35
N GLN A 142 -10.06 -3.95 13.14
CA GLN A 142 -9.28 -4.86 13.96
C GLN A 142 -8.35 -5.74 13.12
N LEU A 143 -8.79 -6.19 11.95
CA LEU A 143 -7.96 -6.97 11.03
C LEU A 143 -6.75 -6.17 10.54
N PHE A 144 -6.94 -4.90 10.18
CA PHE A 144 -5.82 -4.01 9.83
C PHE A 144 -4.89 -3.76 11.01
N SER A 145 -5.44 -3.57 12.21
CA SER A 145 -4.64 -3.45 13.44
C SER A 145 -3.80 -4.70 13.67
N SER A 146 -4.40 -5.89 13.57
CA SER A 146 -3.72 -7.18 13.70
C SER A 146 -2.61 -7.36 12.66
N TYR A 147 -2.87 -6.97 11.41
CA TYR A 147 -1.91 -7.04 10.31
C TYR A 147 -0.67 -6.17 10.52
N LEU A 148 -0.86 -4.95 11.03
CA LEU A 148 0.19 -3.96 11.27
C LEU A 148 0.99 -4.22 12.55
N SER A 149 0.45 -5.04 13.46
CA SER A 149 1.03 -5.29 14.79
C SER A 149 1.91 -6.53 14.83
N ASN A 150 2.97 -6.47 15.65
CA ASN A 150 3.87 -7.61 15.92
C ASN A 150 4.44 -8.27 14.66
N ARG A 151 4.70 -7.48 13.62
CA ARG A 151 5.38 -7.95 12.42
C ARG A 151 6.84 -8.25 12.74
N LYS A 152 7.37 -9.33 12.15
CA LYS A 152 8.78 -9.70 12.31
C LYS A 152 9.43 -9.78 10.94
N GLN A 153 10.69 -9.38 10.89
CA GLN A 153 11.46 -9.36 9.65
C GLN A 153 12.87 -9.91 9.87
N CYS A 154 13.41 -10.58 8.85
CA CYS A 154 14.80 -10.99 8.76
C CYS A 154 15.42 -10.43 7.47
N VAL A 155 16.73 -10.19 7.45
CA VAL A 155 17.41 -9.58 6.28
C VAL A 155 18.21 -10.65 5.57
N LYS A 156 17.97 -10.82 4.27
CA LYS A 156 18.73 -11.75 3.42
C LYS A 156 19.99 -11.06 2.88
N ILE A 157 21.16 -11.63 3.14
CA ILE A 157 22.47 -11.18 2.65
C ILE A 157 23.13 -12.34 1.91
N ASN A 158 23.54 -12.14 0.64
CA ASN A 158 24.29 -13.12 -0.16
C ASN A 158 23.71 -14.55 -0.06
N GLU A 159 22.40 -14.67 -0.30
CA GLU A 159 21.63 -15.92 -0.21
C GLU A 159 21.33 -16.49 1.17
N SER A 160 21.95 -15.97 2.22
CA SER A 160 21.71 -16.37 3.62
C SER A 160 20.65 -15.49 4.28
N ILE A 161 19.80 -16.09 5.13
CA ILE A 161 18.74 -15.41 5.91
C ILE A 161 19.22 -15.23 7.35
#